data_AF-A0A401ZDY0-F1
#
_entry.id   AF-A0A401ZDY0-F1
#
_cell.length_a   1.000
_cell.length_b   1.000
_cell.length_c   1.000
_cell.angle_alpha   90.00
_cell.angle_beta   90.00
_cell.angle_gamma   90.00
#
_symmetry.space_group_name_H-M   'P 1'
#
loop_
_entity.id
_entity.type
_entity.pdbx_description
1 polymer ?
#
loop_
_entity_poly.entity_id
_entity_poly.type
_entity_poly.pdbx_seq_one_letter_code
_entity_poly.pdbx_strand_id
1 'polypeptide(L)'
;MNIDEQFEHFLAGLGVEMEQPEDRQYSGDSIPEISIFQASRDHYGVFYRLDIIDQRPELRIMLPVDKGDAKMDIYLVRLSERTPLNESFVRMSMYEGSGAYEQGRDAALQHLLYAAAEMMKQLFWSGDVQSMAFPPEIEVYPILVQAQRHNGKKWAH
;
A
#
# COMPACT_ATOMS: atom_id res chain seq x y z
N MET A 1 -4.27 21.20 5.80
CA MET A 1 -4.29 19.88 6.45
C MET A 1 -3.89 18.88 5.39
N ASN A 2 -2.68 18.35 5.51
CA ASN A 2 -2.13 17.36 4.57
C ASN A 2 -2.93 16.05 4.71
N ILE A 3 -3.04 15.27 3.63
CA ILE A 3 -3.74 13.98 3.65
C ILE A 3 -3.05 12.97 4.58
N ASP A 4 -1.73 13.13 4.79
CA ASP A 4 -0.98 12.36 5.78
C ASP A 4 -1.41 12.73 7.20
N GLU A 5 -1.67 14.01 7.50
CA GLU A 5 -2.22 14.44 8.80
C GLU A 5 -3.65 13.93 9.02
N GLN A 6 -4.46 13.86 7.94
CA GLN A 6 -5.81 13.29 8.01
C GLN A 6 -5.78 11.78 8.27
N PHE A 7 -4.80 11.09 7.69
CA PHE A 7 -4.58 9.67 7.88
C PHE A 7 -4.04 9.35 9.28
N GLU A 8 -3.06 10.10 9.76
CA GLU A 8 -2.58 9.99 11.15
C GLU A 8 -3.72 10.26 12.15
N HIS A 9 -4.56 11.25 11.89
CA HIS A 9 -5.71 11.53 12.74
C HIS A 9 -6.78 10.41 12.69
N PHE A 10 -6.98 9.76 11.54
CA PHE A 10 -7.87 8.60 11.42
C PHE A 10 -7.34 7.39 12.22
N LEU A 11 -6.05 7.10 12.10
CA LEU A 11 -5.38 6.03 12.84
C LEU A 11 -5.35 6.32 14.35
N ALA A 12 -5.04 7.54 14.75
CA ALA A 12 -5.09 7.99 16.15
C ALA A 12 -6.52 7.87 16.73
N GLY A 13 -7.55 8.19 15.93
CA GLY A 13 -8.95 8.00 16.30
C GLY A 13 -9.37 6.54 16.52
N LEU A 14 -8.59 5.59 15.98
CA LEU A 14 -8.75 4.15 16.20
C LEU A 14 -7.86 3.60 17.32
N GLY A 15 -7.13 4.48 18.03
CA GLY A 15 -6.21 4.10 19.12
C GLY A 15 -4.87 3.54 18.64
N VAL A 16 -4.49 3.81 17.40
CA VAL A 16 -3.23 3.36 16.80
C VAL A 16 -2.18 4.47 16.95
N GLU A 17 -1.07 4.17 17.63
CA GLU A 17 0.10 5.06 17.69
C GLU A 17 1.12 4.62 16.63
N MET A 18 1.41 5.52 15.68
CA MET A 18 2.42 5.30 14.64
C MET A 18 3.79 5.72 15.18
N GLU A 19 4.73 4.78 15.29
CA GLU A 19 6.13 5.11 15.63
C GLU A 19 6.79 5.69 14.36
N GLN A 20 7.25 6.95 14.41
CA GLN A 20 7.89 7.59 13.26
C GLN A 20 9.22 6.87 12.94
N PRO A 21 9.39 6.29 11.74
CA PRO A 21 10.66 5.70 11.36
C PRO A 21 11.68 6.80 11.08
N GLU A 22 12.85 6.69 11.71
CA GLU A 22 14.05 7.41 11.25
C GLU A 22 14.42 6.93 9.84
N ASP A 23 14.23 7.83 8.87
CA ASP A 23 14.72 7.86 7.49
C ASP A 23 15.33 6.56 6.95
N ARG A 24 14.47 5.66 6.44
CA ARG A 24 14.87 4.61 5.50
C ARG A 24 14.20 4.82 4.15
N GLN A 25 14.92 5.55 3.29
CA GLN A 25 14.91 5.52 1.82
C GLN A 25 13.64 4.98 1.13
N TYR A 26 12.54 5.71 1.26
CA TYR A 26 11.51 5.76 0.23
C TYR A 26 11.37 7.23 -0.17
N SER A 27 12.07 7.62 -1.23
CA SER A 27 11.92 8.94 -1.87
C SER A 27 10.63 8.96 -2.70
N GLY A 28 9.49 8.83 -2.03
CA GLY A 28 8.15 8.90 -2.58
C GLY A 28 7.48 10.22 -2.25
N ASP A 29 8.18 11.34 -2.44
CA ASP A 29 7.69 12.69 -2.15
C ASP A 29 6.57 13.16 -3.11
N SER A 30 6.19 12.32 -4.08
CA SER A 30 5.13 12.59 -5.03
C SER A 30 3.76 12.44 -4.36
N ILE A 31 2.96 13.52 -4.42
CA ILE A 31 1.58 13.54 -3.92
C ILE A 31 0.72 12.62 -4.79
N PRO A 32 -0.05 11.68 -4.21
CA PRO A 32 -0.89 10.78 -4.99
C PRO A 32 -1.99 11.54 -5.73
N GLU A 33 -2.21 11.16 -6.98
CA GLU A 33 -3.26 11.69 -7.87
C GLU A 33 -4.65 11.22 -7.39
N ILE A 34 -4.74 9.96 -6.98
CA ILE A 34 -5.92 9.32 -6.39
C ILE A 34 -5.45 8.53 -5.17
N SER A 35 -6.17 8.62 -4.04
CA SER A 35 -5.94 7.81 -2.85
C SER A 35 -7.24 7.23 -2.31
N ILE A 36 -7.25 5.93 -1.99
CA ILE A 36 -8.44 5.22 -1.50
C ILE A 36 -8.04 4.34 -0.32
N PHE A 37 -8.79 4.49 0.79
CA PHE A 37 -8.63 3.68 1.98
C PHE A 37 -9.73 2.65 2.10
N GLN A 38 -9.36 1.40 2.38
CA GLN A 38 -10.30 0.29 2.51
C GLN A 38 -9.89 -0.63 3.66
N ALA A 39 -10.84 -0.97 4.53
CA ALA A 39 -10.67 -2.09 5.44
C ALA A 39 -10.81 -3.41 4.67
N SER A 40 -10.01 -4.41 5.04
CA SER A 40 -10.14 -5.74 4.48
C SER A 40 -11.42 -6.42 4.94
N ARG A 41 -12.07 -7.15 4.03
CA ARG A 41 -13.24 -7.99 4.34
C ARG A 41 -12.82 -9.40 4.77
N ASP A 42 -11.66 -9.84 4.30
CA ASP A 42 -11.22 -11.24 4.42
C ASP A 42 -10.13 -11.41 5.48
N HIS A 43 -9.42 -10.35 5.84
CA HIS A 43 -8.26 -10.39 6.73
C HIS A 43 -8.48 -9.46 7.93
N TYR A 44 -8.67 -10.04 9.11
CA TYR A 44 -8.99 -9.29 10.32
C TYR A 44 -7.92 -8.25 10.65
N GLY A 45 -8.36 -6.99 10.84
CA GLY A 45 -7.48 -5.88 11.22
C GLY A 45 -6.57 -5.37 10.10
N VAL A 46 -6.66 -5.93 8.89
CA VAL A 46 -5.87 -5.45 7.75
C VAL A 46 -6.55 -4.26 7.09
N PHE A 47 -5.76 -3.25 6.75
CA PHE A 47 -6.20 -2.12 5.95
C PHE A 47 -5.39 -2.03 4.66
N TYR A 48 -6.01 -1.46 3.63
CA TYR A 48 -5.42 -1.19 2.33
C TYR A 48 -5.48 0.31 2.05
N ARG A 49 -4.38 0.86 1.53
CA ARG A 49 -4.36 2.18 0.89
C ARG A 49 -3.93 1.97 -0.57
N LEU A 50 -4.79 2.38 -1.48
CA LEU A 50 -4.56 2.30 -2.92
C LEU A 50 -4.22 3.70 -3.38
N ASP A 51 -3.11 3.87 -4.09
CA ASP A 51 -2.70 5.16 -4.60
C ASP A 51 -2.40 5.07 -6.10
N ILE A 52 -2.60 6.18 -6.82
CA ILE A 52 -1.91 6.41 -8.09
C ILE A 52 -0.82 7.44 -7.83
N ILE A 53 0.43 7.03 -7.96
CA ILE A 53 1.61 7.90 -7.78
C ILE A 53 2.42 7.82 -9.07
N ASP A 54 2.73 8.98 -9.65
CA ASP A 54 3.45 9.08 -10.92
C ASP A 54 2.82 8.18 -12.00
N GLN A 55 1.49 8.24 -12.13
CA GLN A 55 0.68 7.46 -13.06
C GLN A 55 0.80 5.93 -12.89
N ARG A 56 1.19 5.46 -11.71
CA ARG A 56 1.35 4.02 -11.41
C ARG A 56 0.49 3.61 -10.22
N PRO A 57 -0.20 2.46 -10.30
CA PRO A 57 -0.96 1.95 -9.17
C PRO A 57 -0.02 1.40 -8.08
N GLU A 58 -0.21 1.85 -6.85
CA GLU A 58 0.46 1.34 -5.66
C GLU A 58 -0.57 0.81 -4.65
N LEU A 59 -0.24 -0.29 -3.98
CA LEU A 59 -1.03 -0.84 -2.90
C LEU A 59 -0.19 -0.91 -1.64
N ARG A 60 -0.55 -0.16 -0.61
CA ARG A 60 -0.02 -0.33 0.74
C ARG A 60 -0.94 -1.24 1.54
N ILE A 61 -0.36 -2.26 2.14
CA ILE A 61 -1.05 -3.20 3.02
C ILE A 61 -0.54 -3.01 4.44
N MET A 62 -1.46 -2.67 5.34
CA MET A 62 -1.21 -2.51 6.77
C MET A 62 -1.69 -3.78 7.48
N LEU A 63 -0.76 -4.58 7.99
CA LEU A 63 -1.02 -5.83 8.69
C LEU A 63 -0.81 -5.65 10.20
N PRO A 64 -1.74 -6.10 11.06
CA PRO A 64 -1.56 -6.03 12.51
C PRO A 64 -0.50 -7.03 12.99
N VAL A 65 0.39 -6.59 13.89
CA VAL A 65 1.44 -7.42 14.50
C VAL A 65 1.04 -7.77 15.94
N ASP A 66 0.68 -9.04 16.17
CA ASP A 66 0.26 -9.64 17.44
C ASP A 66 -0.91 -8.98 18.22
N LYS A 67 -1.61 -9.79 19.01
CA LYS A 67 -2.84 -9.40 19.73
C LYS A 67 -2.50 -8.74 21.08
N GLY A 68 -2.09 -7.49 21.11
CA GLY A 68 -1.91 -6.79 22.40
C GLY A 68 -1.57 -5.32 22.31
N ASP A 69 -0.66 -4.97 21.40
CA ASP A 69 -0.30 -3.59 21.12
C ASP A 69 -0.81 -3.25 19.70
N ALA A 70 -1.40 -2.09 19.48
CA ALA A 70 -1.94 -1.66 18.19
C ALA A 70 -0.82 -1.33 17.17
N LYS A 71 -0.01 -2.34 16.84
CA LYS A 71 1.17 -2.22 15.99
C LYS A 71 0.87 -2.78 14.60
N MET A 72 1.41 -2.12 13.58
CA MET A 72 1.17 -2.46 12.18
C MET A 72 2.50 -2.62 11.44
N ASP A 73 2.60 -3.68 10.65
CA ASP A 73 3.57 -3.80 9.56
C ASP A 73 2.95 -3.21 8.29
N ILE A 74 3.73 -2.46 7.53
CA ILE A 74 3.33 -1.81 6.29
C ILE A 74 4.18 -2.36 5.16
N TYR A 75 3.52 -2.93 4.16
CA TYR A 75 4.13 -3.42 2.93
C TYR A 75 3.61 -2.60 1.76
N LEU A 76 4.52 -2.18 0.90
CA LEU A 76 4.20 -1.63 -0.41
C LEU A 76 4.21 -2.77 -1.43
N VAL A 77 3.13 -2.89 -2.17
CA VAL A 77 2.98 -3.81 -3.30
C VAL A 77 2.87 -2.98 -4.57
N ARG A 78 3.71 -3.33 -5.54
CA ARG A 78 3.69 -2.77 -6.89
C ARG A 78 3.51 -3.88 -7.90
N LEU A 79 2.86 -3.55 -9.01
CA LEU A 79 2.86 -4.39 -10.19
C LEU A 79 4.26 -4.41 -10.81
N SER A 80 4.76 -5.58 -11.19
CA SER A 80 6.05 -5.72 -11.88
C SER A 80 6.08 -4.88 -13.16
N GLU A 81 7.24 -4.37 -13.58
CA GLU A 81 7.38 -3.68 -14.87
C GLU A 81 6.96 -4.54 -16.08
N ARG A 82 6.87 -5.87 -15.91
CA ARG A 82 6.46 -6.80 -16.97
C ARG A 82 4.95 -6.84 -17.21
N THR A 83 4.13 -6.30 -16.31
CA THR A 83 2.68 -6.35 -16.50
C THR A 83 2.17 -5.23 -17.41
N PRO A 84 1.25 -5.53 -18.35
CA PRO A 84 0.70 -4.55 -19.27
C PRO A 84 -0.18 -3.48 -18.59
N LEU A 85 -0.57 -3.70 -17.33
CA LEU A 85 -1.38 -2.74 -16.58
C LEU A 85 -0.63 -1.44 -16.34
N ASN A 86 0.66 -1.48 -16.00
CA ASN A 86 1.46 -0.27 -15.76
C ASN A 86 1.47 0.65 -16.99
N GLU A 87 1.66 0.07 -18.19
CA GLU A 87 1.61 0.83 -19.44
C GLU A 87 0.21 1.40 -19.71
N SER A 88 -0.85 0.70 -19.31
CA SER A 88 -2.22 1.16 -19.52
C SER A 88 -2.53 2.43 -18.72
N PHE A 89 -2.10 2.53 -17.46
CA PHE A 89 -2.27 3.76 -16.66
C PHE A 89 -1.52 4.94 -17.30
N VAL A 90 -0.27 4.73 -17.71
CA VAL A 90 0.55 5.76 -18.37
C VAL A 90 -0.05 6.21 -19.72
N ARG A 91 -0.59 5.28 -20.51
CA ARG A 91 -1.23 5.65 -21.79
C ARG A 91 -2.53 6.40 -21.58
N MET A 92 -3.31 6.05 -20.55
CA MET A 92 -4.58 6.72 -20.24
C MET A 92 -4.38 8.14 -19.70
N SER A 93 -3.31 8.39 -18.93
CA SER A 93 -2.98 9.73 -18.42
C SER A 93 -2.52 10.68 -19.54
N MET A 94 -1.85 10.17 -20.58
CA MET A 94 -1.35 10.96 -21.71
C MET A 94 -2.38 11.18 -22.83
N TYR A 95 -3.46 10.40 -22.85
CA TYR A 95 -4.45 10.48 -23.92
C TYR A 95 -5.44 11.64 -23.69
N GLU A 96 -5.45 12.59 -24.64
CA GLU A 96 -6.41 13.67 -24.72
C GLU A 96 -7.61 13.25 -25.57
N GLY A 97 -8.75 13.04 -24.92
CA GLY A 97 -9.98 12.61 -25.58
C GLY A 97 -10.95 13.76 -25.89
N SER A 98 -12.20 13.38 -26.20
CA SER A 98 -13.30 14.35 -26.30
C SER A 98 -13.70 14.87 -24.91
N GLY A 99 -14.45 15.97 -24.84
CA GLY A 99 -14.94 16.50 -23.57
C GLY A 99 -15.75 15.50 -22.74
N ALA A 100 -16.50 14.59 -23.39
CA ALA A 100 -17.24 13.53 -22.70
C ALA A 100 -16.31 12.43 -22.14
N TYR A 101 -15.20 12.15 -22.83
CA TYR A 101 -14.17 11.23 -22.34
C TYR A 101 -13.47 11.81 -21.10
N GLU A 102 -13.02 13.06 -21.17
CA GLU A 102 -12.32 13.71 -20.05
C GLU A 102 -13.17 13.75 -18.78
N GLN A 103 -14.48 14.00 -18.92
CA GLN A 103 -15.43 13.96 -17.79
C GLN A 103 -15.53 12.58 -17.12
N GLY A 104 -15.36 11.50 -17.89
CA GLY A 104 -15.45 10.13 -17.39
C GLY A 104 -14.10 9.52 -16.99
N ARG A 105 -12.98 10.13 -17.38
CA ARG A 105 -11.64 9.55 -17.24
C ARG A 105 -11.28 9.26 -15.79
N ASP A 106 -11.50 10.21 -14.88
CA ASP A 106 -11.10 10.06 -13.48
C ASP A 106 -11.85 8.92 -12.78
N ALA A 107 -13.17 8.80 -13.03
CA ALA A 107 -13.96 7.69 -12.50
C ALA A 107 -13.51 6.34 -13.10
N ALA A 108 -13.20 6.30 -14.39
CA ALA A 108 -12.68 5.10 -15.05
C ALA A 108 -11.32 4.69 -14.47
N LEU A 109 -10.41 5.65 -14.24
CA LEU A 109 -9.11 5.43 -13.60
C LEU A 109 -9.27 4.90 -12.18
N GLN A 110 -10.22 5.44 -11.42
CA GLN A 110 -10.52 4.94 -10.07
C GLN A 110 -10.99 3.48 -10.08
N HIS A 111 -11.86 3.11 -11.02
CA HIS A 111 -12.30 1.72 -11.19
C HIS A 111 -11.18 0.79 -11.66
N LEU A 112 -10.29 1.28 -12.53
CA LEU A 112 -9.10 0.54 -12.94
C LEU A 112 -8.14 0.33 -11.77
N LEU A 113 -7.96 1.33 -10.91
CA LEU A 113 -7.18 1.22 -9.68
C LEU A 113 -7.75 0.14 -8.75
N TYR A 114 -9.08 0.06 -8.60
CA TYR A 114 -9.70 -1.05 -7.86
C TYR A 114 -9.38 -2.40 -8.47
N ALA A 115 -9.50 -2.55 -9.79
CA ALA A 115 -9.20 -3.82 -10.47
C ALA A 115 -7.73 -4.23 -10.30
N ALA A 116 -6.80 -3.28 -10.45
CA ALA A 116 -5.37 -3.51 -10.22
C ALA A 116 -5.08 -3.90 -8.76
N ALA A 117 -5.74 -3.24 -7.81
CA ALA A 117 -5.60 -3.54 -6.40
C ALA A 117 -6.12 -4.92 -6.02
N GLU A 118 -7.26 -5.36 -6.56
CA GLU A 118 -7.75 -6.72 -6.33
C GLU A 118 -6.75 -7.78 -6.83
N MET A 119 -6.13 -7.56 -7.99
CA MET A 119 -5.07 -8.43 -8.49
C MET A 119 -3.85 -8.43 -7.55
N MET A 120 -3.38 -7.25 -7.14
CA MET A 120 -2.24 -7.13 -6.22
C MET A 120 -2.52 -7.78 -4.86
N LYS A 121 -3.73 -7.62 -4.31
CA LYS A 121 -4.16 -8.27 -3.06
C LYS A 121 -4.11 -9.79 -3.20
N GLN A 122 -4.70 -10.34 -4.26
CA GLN A 122 -4.72 -11.79 -4.49
C GLN A 122 -3.30 -12.37 -4.61
N LEU A 123 -2.43 -11.69 -5.36
CA LEU A 123 -1.04 -12.12 -5.54
C LEU A 123 -0.25 -12.02 -4.23
N PHE A 124 -0.45 -10.95 -3.46
CA PHE A 124 0.18 -10.79 -2.13
C PHE A 124 -0.22 -11.92 -1.19
N TRP A 125 -1.52 -12.23 -1.08
CA TRP A 125 -2.01 -13.29 -0.19
C TRP A 125 -1.71 -14.71 -0.69
N SER A 126 -1.36 -14.88 -1.97
CA SER A 126 -0.87 -16.15 -2.49
C SER A 126 0.61 -16.40 -2.20
N GLY A 127 1.35 -15.35 -1.84
CA GLY A 127 2.76 -15.43 -1.46
C GLY A 127 2.96 -15.74 0.02
N ASP A 128 4.21 -15.62 0.46
CA ASP A 128 4.61 -15.79 1.85
C ASP A 128 5.33 -14.54 2.35
N VAL A 129 4.65 -13.81 3.24
CA VAL A 129 5.15 -12.60 3.88
C VAL A 129 6.38 -12.87 4.75
N GLN A 130 6.48 -14.05 5.36
CA GLN A 130 7.59 -14.36 6.27
C GLN A 130 8.91 -14.58 5.52
N SER A 131 8.86 -15.30 4.39
CA SER A 131 10.02 -15.48 3.52
C SER A 131 10.20 -14.38 2.47
N MET A 132 9.27 -13.42 2.41
CA MET A 132 9.20 -12.39 1.36
C MET A 132 9.20 -12.99 -0.05
N ALA A 133 8.51 -14.11 -0.23
CA ALA A 133 8.42 -14.83 -1.50
C ALA A 133 7.04 -14.62 -2.13
N PHE A 134 7.00 -13.95 -3.28
CA PHE A 134 5.76 -13.59 -3.97
C PHE A 134 5.80 -14.00 -5.45
N PRO A 135 4.62 -14.12 -6.11
CA PRO A 135 4.55 -14.31 -7.55
C PRO A 135 5.27 -13.18 -8.31
N PRO A 136 5.90 -13.48 -9.47
CA PRO A 136 6.73 -12.53 -10.22
C PRO A 136 5.95 -11.35 -10.81
N GLU A 137 4.62 -11.40 -10.78
CA GLU A 137 3.74 -10.32 -11.24
C GLU A 137 3.71 -9.12 -10.27
N ILE A 138 4.17 -9.29 -9.04
CA ILE A 138 4.27 -8.21 -8.04
C ILE A 138 5.66 -8.09 -7.43
N GLU A 139 5.97 -6.88 -7.01
CA GLU A 139 7.14 -6.53 -6.21
C GLU A 139 6.65 -6.04 -4.86
N VAL A 140 7.18 -6.60 -3.78
CA VAL A 140 6.75 -6.30 -2.41
C VAL A 140 7.92 -5.77 -1.59
N TYR A 141 7.72 -4.59 -1.01
CA TYR A 141 8.72 -3.89 -0.22
C TYR A 141 8.21 -3.67 1.21
N PRO A 142 8.98 -4.08 2.23
CA PRO A 142 8.68 -3.71 3.60
C PRO A 142 8.99 -2.22 3.79
N ILE A 143 7.98 -1.42 4.15
CA ILE A 143 8.14 0.01 4.44
C ILE A 143 8.35 0.22 5.92
N LEU A 144 7.51 -0.43 6.74
CA LEU A 144 7.63 -0.46 8.19
C LEU A 144 7.41 -1.90 8.61
N VAL A 145 8.44 -2.58 9.08
CA VAL A 145 8.29 -3.92 9.66
C VAL A 145 8.88 -3.88 11.04
N GLN A 146 8.07 -4.27 12.03
CA GLN A 146 8.50 -4.36 13.39
C GLN A 146 9.42 -5.56 13.54
N ALA A 147 10.73 -5.31 13.44
CA ALA A 147 11.72 -6.32 13.71
C ALA A 147 11.45 -6.92 15.10
N GLN A 148 11.23 -8.23 15.18
CA GLN A 148 11.27 -8.93 16.46
C GLN A 148 12.60 -8.59 17.15
N ARG A 149 12.58 -7.73 18.17
CA ARG A 149 13.66 -7.62 19.15
C ARG A 149 13.63 -8.90 20.00
N HIS A 150 13.99 -10.02 19.39
CA HIS A 150 14.37 -11.25 20.09
C HIS A 150 15.88 -11.43 19.98
N ASN A 151 16.58 -10.64 20.80
CA ASN A 151 17.92 -10.92 21.33
C ASN A 151 17.89 -10.41 22.77
N GLY A 152 18.07 -11.15 23.86
CA GLY A 152 18.32 -12.55 24.12
C GLY A 152 18.32 -12.71 25.64
N LYS A 153 17.90 -13.87 26.15
CA LYS A 153 18.01 -14.23 27.57
C LYS A 153 19.47 -14.53 27.95
N LYS A 154 19.78 -14.24 29.23
CA LYS A 154 20.99 -14.56 30.06
C LYS A 154 22.17 -13.61 29.81
N TRP A 155 22.80 -13.05 30.84
CA TRP A 155 23.49 -13.77 31.92
C TRP A 155 23.06 -13.38 33.35
N ALA A 156 23.00 -14.41 34.20
CA ALA A 156 23.17 -14.29 35.64
C ALA A 156 24.67 -14.37 35.94
N HIS A 157 25.16 -13.52 36.84
CA HIS A 157 26.10 -13.85 37.91
C HIS A 157 26.04 -12.79 39.00
#